data_AF-A0A7X5DTT7-F1
#
_entry.id   AF-A0A7X5DTT7-F1
#
_cell.length_a   1.000
_cell.length_b   1.000
_cell.length_c   1.000
_cell.angle_alpha   90.00
_cell.angle_beta   90.00
_cell.angle_gamma   90.00
#
_symmetry.space_group_name_H-M   'P 1'
#
loop_
_entity.id
_entity.type
_entity.pdbx_description
1 polymer ?
#
loop_
_entity_poly.entity_id
_entity_poly.type
_entity_poly.pdbx_seq_one_letter_code
_entity_poly.pdbx_strand_id
1 'polypeptide(L)' 'MDIEQRAKTLTTAYIHSYNLALQEVRNPNLAAQIATAVTMVINANIPEQPAINPLAAFFAQLAEQQGKEPESESGERR' A
#
# COMPACT_ATOMS: atom_id res chain seq x y z
N MET A 1 0.83 -0.40 5.85
CA MET A 1 0.22 -1.63 6.42
C MET A 1 0.88 -2.82 5.74
N ASP A 2 1.43 -3.77 6.50
CA ASP A 2 1.97 -5.00 5.90
C ASP A 2 0.83 -5.95 5.49
N ILE A 3 1.14 -6.96 4.68
CA ILE A 3 0.18 -7.93 4.13
C ILE A 3 -0.56 -8.73 5.22
N GLU A 4 0.10 -9.11 6.30
CA GLU A 4 -0.50 -9.84 7.41
C GLU A 4 -1.55 -8.98 8.12
N GLN A 5 -1.20 -7.72 8.39
CA GLN A 5 -2.12 -6.76 8.99
C GLN A 5 -3.31 -6.47 8.05
N ARG A 6 -3.08 -6.36 6.74
CA ARG A 6 -4.16 -6.18 5.74
C ARG A 6 -5.09 -7.38 5.71
N ALA A 7 -4.55 -8.60 5.68
CA ALA A 7 -5.33 -9.84 5.71
C ALA A 7 -6.18 -9.95 6.98
N LYS A 8 -5.60 -9.63 8.13
CA LYS A 8 -6.31 -9.61 9.42
C LYS A 8 -7.47 -8.62 9.40
N THR A 9 -7.23 -7.38 8.99
CA THR A 9 -8.27 -6.33 8.93
C THR A 9 -9.41 -6.73 8.01
N LEU A 10 -9.12 -7.20 6.79
CA LEU A 10 -10.16 -7.60 5.83
C LEU A 10 -10.94 -8.84 6.30
N THR A 11 -10.27 -9.79 6.95
CA THR A 11 -10.94 -10.97 7.54
C THR A 11 -11.90 -10.56 8.65
N THR A 12 -11.47 -9.68 9.56
CA THR A 12 -12.33 -9.15 10.62
C THR A 12 -13.52 -8.39 10.06
N ALA A 13 -13.30 -7.54 9.05
CA ALA A 13 -14.36 -6.79 8.38
C ALA A 13 -15.39 -7.70 7.71
N TYR A 14 -14.93 -8.75 7.03
CA TYR A 14 -15.79 -9.73 6.39
C TYR A 14 -16.68 -10.44 7.42
N ILE A 15 -16.09 -10.99 8.50
CA ILE A 15 -16.84 -11.72 9.54
C ILE A 15 -17.88 -10.82 10.21
N HIS A 16 -17.50 -9.59 10.56
CA HIS A 16 -18.41 -8.64 11.18
C HIS A 16 -19.58 -8.29 10.25
N SER A 17 -19.29 -7.97 8.99
CA SER A 17 -20.30 -7.61 8.00
C SER A 17 -21.24 -8.78 7.69
N TYR A 18 -20.70 -10.00 7.61
CA TYR A 18 -21.49 -11.21 7.40
C TYR A 18 -22.47 -11.46 8.55
N ASN A 19 -22.00 -11.38 9.79
CA ASN A 19 -22.84 -11.62 10.97
C ASN A 19 -23.98 -10.60 11.07
N LEU A 20 -23.68 -9.32 10.82
CA LEU A 20 -24.70 -8.28 10.79
C LEU A 20 -25.70 -8.51 9.65
N ALA A 21 -25.21 -8.74 8.42
CA ALA A 21 -26.07 -8.98 7.27
C ALA A 21 -26.96 -10.21 7.45
N LEU A 22 -26.45 -11.27 8.08
CA LEU A 22 -27.22 -12.49 8.35
C LEU A 22 -28.41 -12.24 9.27
N GLN A 23 -28.28 -11.34 10.26
CA GLN A 23 -29.37 -10.97 11.16
C GLN A 23 -30.50 -10.24 10.41
N GLU A 24 -30.13 -9.37 9.47
CA GLU A 24 -31.06 -8.56 8.69
C GLU A 24 -31.75 -9.37 7.57
N VAL A 25 -30.97 -10.08 6.76
CA VAL A 25 -31.47 -10.71 5.53
C VAL A 25 -31.88 -12.16 5.71
N ARG A 26 -31.46 -12.81 6.80
CA ARG A 26 -31.73 -14.23 7.14
C ARG A 26 -31.42 -15.21 5.99
N ASN A 27 -30.52 -14.84 5.10
CA ASN A 27 -30.08 -15.64 3.97
C ASN A 27 -28.54 -15.64 3.92
N PRO A 28 -27.89 -16.80 4.13
CA PRO A 28 -26.44 -16.88 4.23
C PRO A 28 -25.73 -16.50 2.92
N ASN A 29 -26.29 -16.85 1.77
CA ASN A 29 -25.70 -16.50 0.48
C ASN A 29 -25.75 -14.99 0.21
N LEU A 30 -26.86 -14.35 0.57
CA LEU A 30 -26.99 -12.90 0.44
C LEU A 30 -26.11 -12.16 1.46
N ALA A 31 -26.02 -12.66 2.69
CA ALA A 31 -25.11 -12.12 3.71
C ALA A 31 -23.64 -12.19 3.28
N ALA A 32 -23.21 -13.28 2.64
CA ALA A 32 -21.88 -13.42 2.07
C ALA A 32 -21.60 -12.41 0.96
N GLN A 33 -22.58 -12.15 0.08
CA GLN A 33 -22.46 -11.14 -0.98
C GLN A 33 -22.32 -9.73 -0.39
N ILE A 34 -23.12 -9.39 0.62
CA ILE A 34 -23.04 -8.11 1.32
C ILE A 34 -21.67 -7.94 1.99
N ALA A 35 -21.22 -8.95 2.74
CA ALA A 35 -19.92 -8.92 3.41
C ALA A 35 -18.76 -8.76 2.41
N THR A 36 -18.83 -9.43 1.25
CA THR A 36 -17.84 -9.32 0.19
C THR A 36 -17.79 -7.89 -0.37
N ALA A 37 -18.94 -7.30 -0.68
CA ALA A 37 -19.02 -5.93 -1.19
C ALA A 37 -18.43 -4.91 -0.21
N VAL A 38 -18.75 -5.04 1.08
CA VAL A 38 -18.20 -4.18 2.14
C VAL A 38 -16.67 -4.32 2.23
N THR A 39 -16.16 -5.56 2.23
CA THR A 39 -14.70 -5.81 2.29
C THR A 39 -13.97 -5.25 1.06
N MET A 40 -14.55 -5.31 -0.14
CA MET A 40 -13.97 -4.69 -1.34
C MET A 40 -13.88 -3.16 -1.21
N VAL A 41 -14.94 -2.51 -0.70
CA VAL A 41 -14.94 -1.07 -0.45
C VAL A 41 -13.88 -0.70 0.59
N ILE A 42 -13.78 -1.44 1.70
CA ILE A 42 -12.74 -1.21 2.70
C ILE A 42 -11.36 -1.35 2.05
N ASN A 43 -11.13 -2.42 1.31
CA ASN A 43 -9.85 -2.68 0.66
C ASN A 43 -9.43 -1.58 -0.33
N ALA A 44 -10.39 -1.02 -1.08
CA ALA A 44 -10.15 0.07 -2.03
C ALA A 44 -9.79 1.40 -1.35
N ASN A 45 -10.14 1.56 -0.07
CA ASN A 45 -9.84 2.76 0.71
C ASN A 45 -8.60 2.60 1.62
N ILE A 46 -7.95 1.43 1.62
CA ILE A 46 -6.67 1.25 2.29
C ILE A 46 -5.59 1.93 1.44
N PRO A 47 -4.83 2.89 1.99
CA PRO A 47 -3.72 3.51 1.28
C PRO A 47 -2.74 2.42 0.81
N GLU A 48 -2.59 2.28 -0.50
CA GLU A 48 -1.56 1.44 -1.08
C GLU A 48 -0.20 1.99 -0.63
N GLN A 49 0.69 1.10 -0.16
CA GLN A 49 2.06 1.55 0.06
C GLN A 49 2.61 2.03 -1.29
N PRO A 50 3.27 3.20 -1.34
CA PRO A 50 3.88 3.64 -2.58
C PRO A 50 4.79 2.50 -3.07
N ALA A 51 4.54 2.03 -4.29
CA ALA A 51 5.39 1.03 -4.92
C ALA A 51 6.76 1.66 -5.16
N ILE A 52 7.65 1.54 -4.17
CA ILE A 52 9.05 1.95 -4.33
C ILE A 52 9.61 1.01 -5.40
N ASN A 53 9.83 1.54 -6.60
CA ASN A 53 10.53 0.81 -7.64
C ASN A 53 12.00 0.68 -7.19
N PRO A 54 12.46 -0.51 -6.77
CA PRO A 54 13.79 -0.67 -6.19
C PRO A 54 14.89 -0.34 -7.22
N LEU A 55 14.58 -0.51 -8.51
CA LEU A 55 15.48 -0.16 -9.59
C LEU A 55 15.60 1.35 -9.75
N ALA A 56 14.50 2.09 -9.63
CA ALA A 56 14.52 3.55 -9.64
C ALA A 56 15.28 4.12 -8.44
N ALA A 57 15.12 3.53 -7.25
CA ALA A 57 15.86 3.91 -6.06
C ALA A 57 17.37 3.67 -6.22
N PHE A 58 17.75 2.55 -6.83
CA PHE A 58 19.14 2.25 -7.16
C PHE A 58 19.76 3.27 -8.12
N PHE A 59 19.04 3.64 -9.19
CA PHE A 59 19.53 4.63 -10.16
C PHE A 59 19.65 6.04 -9.57
N ALA A 60 18.70 6.45 -8.71
CA ALA A 60 18.79 7.73 -8.00
C ALA A 60 20.06 7.78 -7.12
N GLN A 61 20.36 6.69 -6.42
CA GLN A 61 21.56 6.59 -5.59
C GLN A 61 22.85 6.63 -6.43
N LEU A 62 22.86 6.00 -7.61
CA LEU A 62 24.01 6.06 -8.53
C LEU A 62 24.23 7.48 -9.06
N ALA A 63 23.17 8.20 -9.41
CA ALA A 63 23.24 9.57 -9.92
C ALA A 63 23.76 10.56 -8.85
N GLU A 64 23.36 10.40 -7.59
CA GLU A 64 23.87 11.20 -6.46
C GLU A 64 25.37 10.97 -6.19
N GLN A 65 25.89 9.78 -6.50
CA GLN A 65 27.33 9.49 -6.41
C GLN A 65 28.12 10.14 -7.54
N GLN A 66 27.52 10.28 -8.72
CA GLN A 66 28.17 10.92 -9.88
C GLN A 66 28.10 12.46 -9.83
N GLY A 67 27.11 13.04 -9.15
CA GLY A 67 26.97 14.48 -8.97
C GLY A 67 27.90 15.12 -7.92
N LYS A 68 28.80 14.33 -7.30
CA LYS A 68 29.82 14.80 -6.34
C LYS A 68 31.22 14.80 -6.95
N GLU A 69 31.40 15.36 -8.14
CA GLU A 69 32.73 15.84 -8.55
C GLU A 69 32.94 17.24 -7.95
N PRO A 70 34.11 17.53 -7.36
CA PRO A 70 34.35 18.83 -6.74
C PRO A 70 34.42 19.93 -7.81
N GLU A 71 33.59 20.95 -7.65
CA GLU A 71 33.74 22.22 -8.37
C GLU A 71 35.14 22.81 -8.12
N SER A 72 35.93 22.86 -9.18
CA SER A 72 36.90 23.91 -9.53
C SER A 72 37.79 24.51 -8.42
N GLU A 73 39.06 24.12 -8.37
CA GLU A 73 40.16 25.04 -8.03
C GLU A 73 40.79 25.56 -9.33
N SER A 74 40.37 26.76 -9.73
CA SER A 74 41.04 27.58 -10.74
C SER A 74 41.60 28.85 -10.06
N GLY A 75 42.93 29.02 -10.13
CA GLY A 75 43.71 30.18 -9.67
C GLY A 75 44.85 29.72 -8.76
N GLU A 76 46.13 29.98 -8.98
CA GLU A 76 46.79 31.14 -9.57
C GLU A 76 48.12 30.71 -10.25
N ARG A 77 48.39 31.27 -11.44
CA ARG A 77 49.76 31.49 -11.92
C ARG A 77 50.11 32.95 -11.64
N ARG A 78 51.02 33.23 -10.72
CA ARG A 78 52.01 34.33 -10.79
C ARG A 78 53.22 34.01 -9.93
#